data_AF-A0A534SW70-F1
#
_entry.id   AF-A0A534SW70-F1
#
_cell.length_a   1.000
_cell.length_b   1.000
_cell.length_c   1.000
_cell.angle_alpha   90.00
_cell.angle_beta   90.00
_cell.angle_gamma   90.00
#
_symmetry.space_group_name_H-M   'P 1'
#
loop_
_entity.id
_entity.type
_entity.pdbx_description
1 polymer ?
#
loop_
_entity_poly.entity_id
_entity_poly.type
_entity_poly.pdbx_seq_one_letter_code
_entity_poly.pdbx_strand_id
1 'polypeptide(L)'
;MPVDEFDPHHFKEGASLSVAFGQLALMNRAPHPNAAKVFVNWLLSREGQSAFQRIISTPGEAKNSRRIDVPKDHIPASERRSDGVKYFDGDDVNSRDITPVTKLMDEIFAGKK
;
A
#
# COMPACT_ATOMS: atom_id res chain seq x y z
N MET A 1 -4.44 -0.88 -30.17
CA MET A 1 -4.20 -2.34 -30.23
C MET A 1 -4.32 -2.87 -28.80
N PRO A 2 -4.97 -4.01 -28.54
CA PRO A 2 -4.94 -4.61 -27.21
C PRO A 2 -3.50 -5.07 -26.96
N VAL A 3 -2.91 -4.62 -25.85
CA VAL A 3 -1.64 -5.14 -25.35
C VAL A 3 -2.03 -6.16 -24.27
N ASP A 4 -1.48 -7.37 -24.34
CA ASP A 4 -1.73 -8.37 -23.31
C ASP A 4 -1.14 -7.88 -21.97
N GLU A 5 -1.96 -7.86 -20.92
CA GLU A 5 -1.49 -7.58 -19.56
C GLU A 5 -0.76 -8.80 -19.01
N PHE A 6 0.48 -8.60 -18.58
CA PHE A 6 1.27 -9.64 -17.93
C PHE A 6 0.85 -9.75 -16.46
N ASP A 7 0.42 -10.94 -16.03
CA ASP A 7 0.08 -11.19 -14.62
C ASP A 7 1.33 -11.05 -13.73
N PRO A 8 1.37 -10.07 -12.80
CA PRO A 8 2.49 -9.87 -11.89
C PRO A 8 2.76 -11.09 -10.98
N HIS A 9 1.80 -12.01 -10.83
CA HIS A 9 1.96 -13.24 -10.05
C HIS A 9 2.94 -14.25 -10.67
N HIS A 10 3.33 -14.06 -11.94
CA HIS A 10 4.35 -14.89 -12.58
C HIS A 10 5.80 -14.53 -12.19
N PHE A 11 6.03 -13.40 -11.51
CA PHE A 11 7.36 -13.02 -11.03
C PHE A 11 7.76 -13.86 -9.80
N LYS A 12 8.99 -14.40 -9.81
CA LYS A 12 9.54 -15.17 -8.67
C LYS A 12 9.75 -14.28 -7.45
N GLU A 13 10.05 -13.01 -7.69
CA GLU A 13 10.31 -11.96 -6.71
C GLU A 13 9.03 -11.40 -6.08
N GLY A 14 7.87 -11.73 -6.67
CA GLY A 14 6.57 -11.18 -6.31
C GLY A 14 6.35 -9.77 -6.84
N ALA A 15 5.11 -9.28 -6.71
CA ALA A 15 4.77 -7.90 -7.06
C ALA A 15 5.14 -6.94 -5.92
N SER A 16 5.35 -5.66 -6.25
CA SER A 16 5.47 -4.62 -5.23
C SER A 16 4.10 -4.31 -4.62
N LEU A 17 4.10 -4.07 -3.31
CA LEU A 17 3.00 -3.50 -2.57
C LEU A 17 3.50 -2.19 -1.94
N SER A 18 2.73 -1.12 -2.06
CA SER A 18 2.99 0.10 -1.31
C SER A 18 1.71 0.68 -0.72
N VAL A 19 1.87 1.54 0.28
CA VAL A 19 0.88 2.46 0.82
C VAL A 19 0.67 3.58 -0.20
N ALA A 20 0.04 3.25 -1.33
CA ALA A 20 -0.26 4.23 -2.38
C ALA A 20 -1.29 5.28 -1.90
N PHE A 21 -2.29 4.87 -1.13
CA PHE A 21 -3.41 5.73 -0.71
C PHE A 21 -3.95 5.33 0.68
N GLY A 22 -4.55 6.27 1.41
CA GLY A 22 -5.23 5.99 2.68
C GLY A 22 -4.37 6.14 3.93
N GLN A 23 -3.56 7.20 4.01
CA GLN A 23 -2.83 7.55 5.23
C GLN A 23 -3.78 8.03 6.34
N LEU A 24 -3.48 7.65 7.58
CA LEU A 24 -4.22 8.08 8.77
C LEU A 24 -3.25 8.70 9.76
N ALA A 25 -3.54 9.93 10.19
CA ALA A 25 -2.76 10.63 11.20
C ALA A 25 -3.63 10.97 12.41
N LEU A 26 -3.07 10.82 13.61
CA LEU A 26 -3.70 11.24 14.86
C LEU A 26 -3.03 12.53 15.34
N MET A 27 -3.78 13.64 15.31
CA MET A 27 -3.29 14.93 15.76
C MET A 27 -3.15 14.97 17.28
N ASN A 28 -2.03 15.47 17.78
CA ASN A 28 -1.88 15.75 19.20
C ASN A 28 -2.86 16.87 19.60
N ARG A 29 -3.40 16.79 20.82
CA ARG A 29 -4.35 17.78 21.37
C ARG A 29 -5.62 17.98 20.53
N ALA A 30 -6.12 16.93 19.89
CA ALA A 30 -7.42 16.98 19.20
C ALA A 30 -8.54 17.40 20.18
N PRO A 31 -9.51 18.26 19.76
CA PRO A 31 -10.59 18.73 20.64
C PRO A 31 -11.43 17.62 21.28
N HIS A 32 -11.51 16.46 20.60
CA HIS A 32 -12.28 15.30 21.05
C HIS A 32 -11.45 14.01 20.91
N PRO A 33 -10.52 13.71 21.85
CA PRO A 33 -9.60 12.58 21.73
C PRO A 33 -10.31 11.22 21.78
N ASN A 34 -11.45 11.11 22.48
CA ASN A 34 -12.22 9.87 22.53
C ASN A 34 -12.98 9.60 21.23
N ALA A 35 -13.46 10.65 20.55
CA ALA A 35 -14.09 10.48 19.24
C ALA A 35 -13.08 9.99 18.19
N ALA A 36 -11.85 10.52 18.21
CA ALA A 36 -10.77 10.04 17.36
C ALA A 36 -10.48 8.56 17.59
N LYS A 37 -10.43 8.09 18.84
CA LYS A 37 -10.25 6.67 19.17
C LYS A 37 -11.37 5.80 18.60
N VAL A 38 -12.64 6.20 18.77
CA VAL A 38 -13.79 5.45 18.23
C VAL A 38 -13.70 5.36 16.70
N PHE A 39 -13.39 6.46 16.03
CA PHE A 39 -13.24 6.49 14.58
C PHE A 39 -12.11 5.58 14.09
N VAL A 40 -10.91 5.68 14.69
CA VAL A 40 -9.76 4.84 14.31
C VAL A 40 -10.07 3.36 14.51
N ASN A 41 -10.68 2.99 15.65
CA ASN A 41 -11.07 1.61 15.93
C ASN A 41 -12.08 1.09 14.90
N TRP A 42 -13.09 1.90 14.56
CA TRP A 42 -14.06 1.54 13.54
C TRP A 42 -13.42 1.43 12.15
N LEU A 43 -12.62 2.41 11.73
CA LEU A 43 -11.99 2.44 10.40
C LEU A 43 -11.07 1.23 10.16
N LEU A 44 -10.34 0.79 11.19
CA LEU A 44 -9.43 -0.35 11.14
C LEU A 44 -10.12 -1.70 11.44
N SER A 45 -11.41 -1.68 11.82
CA SER A 45 -12.21 -2.88 12.00
C SER A 45 -12.49 -3.57 10.65
N ARG A 46 -13.00 -4.81 10.71
CA ARG A 46 -13.46 -5.52 9.50
C ARG A 46 -14.55 -4.74 8.77
N GLU A 47 -15.52 -4.18 9.50
CA GLU A 47 -16.64 -3.45 8.91
C GLU A 47 -16.17 -2.16 8.24
N GLY A 48 -15.39 -1.34 8.95
CA GLY A 48 -14.86 -0.09 8.41
C GLY A 48 -13.97 -0.33 7.18
N GLN A 49 -13.09 -1.34 7.22
CA GLN A 49 -12.27 -1.70 6.05
C GLN A 49 -13.09 -2.26 4.89
N SER A 50 -14.15 -3.03 5.16
CA SER A 50 -15.04 -3.54 4.11
C SER A 50 -15.78 -2.41 3.41
N ALA A 51 -16.29 -1.44 4.19
CA ALA A 51 -16.94 -0.26 3.65
C ALA A 51 -15.94 0.61 2.85
N PHE A 52 -14.77 0.87 3.43
CA PHE A 52 -13.75 1.70 2.81
C PHE A 52 -13.27 1.10 1.49
N GLN A 53 -12.80 -0.16 1.49
CA GLN A 53 -12.34 -0.87 0.29
C GLN A 53 -13.38 -0.82 -0.83
N ARG A 54 -14.66 -1.07 -0.52
CA ARG A 54 -15.75 -1.06 -1.50
C ARG A 54 -15.98 0.31 -2.12
N ILE A 55 -15.76 1.39 -1.36
CA ILE A 55 -15.97 2.77 -1.83
C ILE A 55 -14.80 3.24 -2.68
N ILE A 56 -13.56 2.93 -2.27
CA ILE A 56 -12.37 3.49 -2.90
C ILE A 56 -11.79 2.63 -4.01
N SER A 57 -12.16 1.35 -4.10
CA SER A 57 -11.71 0.47 -5.18
C SER A 57 -12.55 0.71 -6.41
N THR A 58 -11.91 1.06 -7.51
CA THR A 58 -12.53 1.17 -8.84
C THR A 58 -11.83 0.20 -9.80
N PRO A 59 -12.48 -0.25 -10.89
CA PRO A 59 -11.85 -1.16 -11.86
C PRO A 59 -10.55 -0.57 -12.41
N GLY A 60 -9.48 -1.36 -12.42
CA GLY A 60 -8.13 -0.90 -12.79
C GLY A 60 -7.37 -0.17 -11.68
N GLU A 61 -8.01 0.10 -10.54
CA GLU A 61 -7.41 0.74 -9.37
C GLU A 61 -7.90 0.11 -8.05
N ALA A 62 -7.87 -1.21 -7.93
CA ALA A 62 -8.22 -1.87 -6.68
C ALA A 62 -7.34 -1.45 -5.50
N LYS A 63 -7.97 -0.98 -4.41
CA LYS A 63 -7.28 -0.65 -3.15
C LYS A 63 -7.60 -1.72 -2.11
N ASN A 64 -6.85 -2.81 -2.17
CA ASN A 64 -7.04 -3.98 -1.31
C ASN A 64 -6.82 -3.64 0.17
N SER A 65 -7.76 -4.02 1.05
CA SER A 65 -7.52 -3.96 2.49
C SER A 65 -6.34 -4.87 2.89
N ARG A 66 -5.53 -4.40 3.84
CA ARG A 66 -4.45 -5.21 4.43
C ARG A 66 -4.97 -6.35 5.32
N ARG A 67 -6.23 -6.28 5.77
CA ARG A 67 -6.84 -7.36 6.55
C ARG A 67 -7.10 -8.59 5.67
N ILE A 68 -6.98 -9.77 6.26
CA ILE A 68 -7.25 -11.05 5.58
C ILE A 68 -8.75 -11.44 5.62
N ASP A 69 -9.53 -10.86 6.53
CA ASP A 69 -10.94 -11.19 6.78
C ASP A 69 -11.94 -10.29 6.01
N VAL A 70 -11.44 -9.36 5.19
CA VAL A 70 -12.25 -8.45 4.37
C VAL A 70 -12.59 -9.10 3.02
N PRO A 71 -13.88 -9.22 2.65
CA PRO A 71 -14.31 -9.77 1.37
C PRO A 71 -13.80 -8.95 0.18
N LYS A 72 -13.47 -9.62 -0.93
CA LYS A 72 -12.91 -8.99 -2.14
C LYS A 72 -13.71 -9.34 -3.40
N ASP A 73 -14.93 -9.84 -3.24
CA ASP A 73 -15.72 -10.38 -4.36
C ASP A 73 -16.00 -9.35 -5.47
N HIS A 74 -16.08 -8.07 -5.10
CA HIS A 74 -16.28 -6.94 -6.01
C HIS A 74 -15.01 -6.47 -6.74
N ILE A 75 -13.83 -6.98 -6.36
CA ILE A 75 -12.55 -6.67 -6.99
C ILE A 75 -12.26 -7.78 -8.01
N PRO A 76 -11.87 -7.49 -9.27
CA PRO A 76 -11.46 -8.52 -10.23
C PRO A 76 -10.33 -9.41 -9.69
N ALA A 77 -10.35 -10.71 -9.99
CA ALA A 77 -9.39 -11.66 -9.42
C ALA A 77 -7.93 -11.29 -9.69
N SER A 78 -7.63 -10.75 -10.88
CA SER A 78 -6.31 -10.25 -11.28
C SER A 78 -5.82 -9.05 -10.46
N GLU A 79 -6.73 -8.30 -9.84
CA GLU A 79 -6.42 -7.11 -9.04
C GLU A 79 -6.44 -7.42 -7.52
N ARG A 80 -6.75 -8.66 -7.12
CA ARG A 80 -6.76 -9.07 -5.72
C ARG A 80 -5.35 -9.37 -5.25
N ARG A 81 -5.09 -9.06 -3.98
CA ARG A 81 -3.92 -9.62 -3.30
C ARG A 81 -4.08 -11.14 -3.16
N SER A 82 -3.07 -11.88 -3.60
CA SER A 82 -2.97 -13.33 -3.51
C SER A 82 -2.43 -13.77 -2.15
N ASP A 83 -3.05 -14.79 -1.58
CA ASP A 83 -2.64 -15.34 -0.29
C ASP A 83 -1.34 -16.15 -0.43
N GLY A 84 -0.46 -16.06 0.58
CA GLY A 84 0.81 -16.80 0.60
C GLY A 84 1.91 -16.26 -0.32
N VAL A 85 1.63 -15.25 -1.15
CA VAL A 85 2.64 -14.60 -2.01
C VAL A 85 3.48 -13.62 -1.18
N LYS A 86 4.80 -13.67 -1.38
CA LYS A 86 5.71 -12.66 -0.83
C LYS A 86 5.65 -11.42 -1.70
N TYR A 87 5.18 -10.32 -1.13
CA TYR A 87 5.18 -9.01 -1.79
C TYR A 87 6.43 -8.22 -1.38
N PHE A 88 6.98 -7.47 -2.33
CA PHE A 88 8.01 -6.48 -2.02
C PHE A 88 7.34 -5.24 -1.42
N ASP A 89 7.57 -4.99 -0.12
CA ASP A 89 7.07 -3.78 0.53
C ASP A 89 7.91 -2.57 0.10
N GLY A 90 7.37 -1.78 -0.83
CA GLY A 90 8.04 -0.58 -1.34
C GLY A 90 8.18 0.52 -0.30
N ASP A 91 7.54 0.35 0.86
CA ASP A 91 7.54 1.31 1.96
C ASP A 91 8.31 0.83 3.18
N ASP A 92 9.04 -0.28 3.07
CA ASP A 92 9.91 -0.77 4.13
C ASP A 92 10.90 0.32 4.55
N VAL A 93 11.03 0.54 5.86
CA VAL A 93 11.85 1.61 6.42
C VAL A 93 13.33 1.43 6.04
N ASN A 94 13.79 0.18 5.92
CA ASN A 94 15.18 -0.10 5.53
C ASN A 94 15.41 0.16 4.03
N SER A 95 14.37 -0.02 3.19
CA SER A 95 14.44 0.28 1.75
C SER A 95 14.34 1.78 1.43
N ARG A 96 13.77 2.57 2.36
CA ARG A 96 13.57 4.02 2.21
C ARG A 96 14.79 4.86 2.59
N ASP A 97 15.82 4.27 3.18
CA ASP A 97 17.06 5.00 3.44
C ASP A 97 17.83 5.21 2.12
N ILE A 98 17.60 6.38 1.52
CA ILE A 98 18.28 6.79 0.29
C ILE A 98 19.67 7.38 0.55
N THR A 99 20.10 7.53 1.80
CA THR A 99 21.39 8.12 2.17
C THR A 99 22.58 7.45 1.47
N PRO A 100 22.64 6.10 1.33
CA PRO A 100 23.72 5.46 0.59
C PRO A 100 23.73 5.83 -0.90
N VAL A 101 22.55 5.96 -1.51
CA VAL A 101 22.41 6.33 -2.93
C VAL A 101 22.82 7.77 -3.16
N THR A 102 22.40 8.69 -2.27
CA THR A 102 22.79 10.10 -2.37
C THR A 102 24.30 10.25 -2.19
N LYS A 103 24.90 9.55 -1.22
CA LYS A 103 26.35 9.55 -1.02
C LYS A 103 27.11 9.05 -2.25
N LEU A 104 26.65 7.94 -2.85
CA LEU A 104 27.26 7.39 -4.07
C LEU A 104 27.19 8.38 -5.23
N MET A 105 26.04 9.03 -5.43
CA MET A 105 25.88 10.06 -6.47
C MET A 105 26.84 11.23 -6.24
N ASP A 106 26.95 11.71 -5.01
CA ASP A 106 27.88 12.80 -4.66
C ASP A 106 29.34 12.41 -4.95
N GLU A 107 29.76 11.19 -4.63
CA GLU A 107 31.11 10.68 -4.96
C GLU A 107 31.35 10.61 -6.48
N ILE A 108 30.38 10.09 -7.26
CA ILE A 108 30.46 9.99 -8.72
C ILE A 108 30.56 11.37 -9.37
N PHE A 109 29.78 12.35 -8.88
CA PHE A 109 29.78 13.71 -9.44
C PHE A 109 30.93 14.59 -8.92
N ALA A 110 31.46 14.32 -7.73
CA ALA A 110 32.64 15.01 -7.20
C ALA A 110 33.92 14.67 -7.99
N GLY A 111 34.03 13.44 -8.51
CA GLY A 111 35.15 13.01 -9.37
C GLY A 111 35.12 13.55 -10.81
N LYS A 112 34.11 14.35 -11.19
CA LYS A 112 33.97 14.97 -12.52
C LYS A 112 34.49 16.42 -12.61
N LYS A 113 35.30 16.86 -11.65
CA LYS A 113 36.03 18.14 -11.72
C LYS A 113 37.46 17.94 -12.19
#